data_AF-A0A3C0XPM6-F1
#
_entry.id   AF-A0A3C0XPM6-F1
#
_cell.length_a   1.000
_cell.length_b   1.000
_cell.length_c   1.000
_cell.angle_alpha   90.00
_cell.angle_beta   90.00
_cell.angle_gamma   90.00
#
_symmetry.space_group_name_H-M   'P 1'
#
loop_
_entity.id
_entity.type
_entity.pdbx_description
1 polymer ?
#
loop_
_entity_poly.entity_id
_entity_poly.type
_entity_poly.pdbx_seq_one_letter_code
_entity_poly.pdbx_strand_id
1 'polypeptide(L)'
;DAVRIALEVGNDAEAAHAVNGIAQVHLRTGEIKRAEEQARYALELLGDRVDEMSEIGNAQLVLGRSLLEQDRLDEADVAFQAGERAYDQLSSGSHRASAWVAQGDLAARRGDDRNAARLYRQAADALQDVRF
;
A
#
# COMPACT_ATOMS: atom_id res chain seq x y z
N ASP A 1 -12.70 19.31 -9.21
CA ASP A 1 -11.95 18.42 -8.30
C ASP A 1 -10.72 17.95 -9.06
N ALA A 2 -9.56 17.89 -8.41
CA ALA A 2 -8.26 17.72 -9.06
C ALA A 2 -8.19 16.42 -9.91
N VAL A 3 -8.81 15.34 -9.42
CA VAL A 3 -8.92 14.06 -10.14
C VAL A 3 -9.61 14.23 -11.49
N ARG A 4 -10.72 14.99 -11.53
CA ARG A 4 -11.48 15.23 -12.78
C ARG A 4 -10.65 16.01 -13.80
N ILE A 5 -9.88 17.00 -13.33
CA ILE A 5 -9.02 17.82 -14.19
C ILE A 5 -7.87 16.98 -14.75
N ALA A 6 -7.22 16.16 -13.93
CA ALA A 6 -6.13 15.28 -14.38
C ALA A 6 -6.61 14.26 -15.43
N LEU A 7 -7.81 13.68 -15.25
CA LEU A 7 -8.44 12.79 -16.23
C LEU A 7 -8.82 13.53 -17.53
N GLU A 8 -9.32 14.76 -17.43
CA GLU A 8 -9.65 15.60 -18.60
C GLU A 8 -8.41 16.01 -19.41
N VAL A 9 -7.25 16.12 -18.77
CA VAL A 9 -5.96 16.47 -19.40
C VAL A 9 -5.16 15.22 -19.85
N GLY A 10 -5.64 14.02 -19.53
CA GLY A 10 -5.01 12.75 -19.91
C GLY A 10 -3.76 12.39 -19.08
N ASN A 11 -3.64 12.93 -17.87
CA ASN A 11 -2.55 12.61 -16.95
C ASN A 11 -3.01 11.57 -15.91
N ASP A 12 -3.13 10.31 -16.34
CA ASP A 12 -3.61 9.22 -15.49
C ASP A 12 -2.73 9.00 -14.26
N ALA A 13 -1.41 9.29 -14.35
CA ALA A 13 -0.51 9.20 -13.21
C ALA A 13 -0.89 10.23 -12.13
N GLU A 14 -0.98 11.51 -12.49
CA GLU A 14 -1.37 12.55 -11.53
C GLU A 14 -2.78 12.33 -10.95
N ALA A 15 -3.71 11.83 -11.78
CA ALA A 15 -5.02 11.39 -11.30
C ALA A 15 -4.91 10.27 -10.27
N ALA A 16 -4.07 9.25 -10.51
CA ALA A 16 -3.88 8.14 -9.60
C ALA A 16 -3.27 8.57 -8.27
N HIS A 17 -2.26 9.45 -8.28
CA HIS A 17 -1.66 10.01 -7.07
C HIS A 17 -2.71 10.72 -6.21
N ALA A 18 -3.54 11.56 -6.85
CA ALA A 18 -4.62 12.26 -6.16
C ALA A 18 -5.66 11.27 -5.58
N VAL A 19 -6.08 10.27 -6.34
CA VAL A 19 -7.03 9.23 -5.90
C VAL A 19 -6.45 8.43 -4.73
N ASN A 20 -5.17 8.02 -4.81
CA ASN A 20 -4.53 7.27 -3.73
C ASN A 20 -4.36 8.11 -2.46
N GLY A 21 -4.08 9.40 -2.59
CA GLY A 21 -4.11 10.34 -1.47
C GLY A 21 -5.47 10.41 -0.78
N ILE A 22 -6.58 10.44 -1.53
CA ILE A 22 -7.94 10.39 -0.98
C ILE A 22 -8.19 9.03 -0.31
N ALA A 23 -7.74 7.92 -0.92
CA ALA A 23 -7.88 6.58 -0.35
C ALA A 23 -7.21 6.48 1.02
N GLN A 24 -6.01 7.05 1.17
CA GLN A 24 -5.30 7.12 2.45
C GLN A 24 -6.07 7.92 3.50
N VAL A 25 -6.68 9.05 3.10
CA VAL A 25 -7.53 9.85 3.99
C VAL A 25 -8.73 9.03 4.46
N HIS A 26 -9.45 8.40 3.53
CA HIS A 26 -10.61 7.56 3.86
C HIS A 26 -10.24 6.38 4.77
N LEU A 27 -9.09 5.74 4.55
CA LEU A 27 -8.61 4.66 5.41
C LEU A 27 -8.40 5.18 6.84
N ARG A 28 -7.73 6.33 6.99
CA ARG A 28 -7.46 6.94 8.30
C ARG A 28 -8.72 7.45 9.00
N THR A 29 -9.76 7.82 8.26
CA THR A 29 -11.06 8.27 8.81
C THR A 29 -12.05 7.12 9.02
N GLY A 30 -11.67 5.87 8.73
CA GLY A 30 -12.51 4.69 8.93
C GLY A 30 -13.53 4.44 7.82
N GLU A 31 -13.43 5.15 6.69
CA GLU A 31 -14.27 4.95 5.50
C GLU A 31 -13.71 3.80 4.63
N ILE A 32 -13.58 2.61 5.26
CA ILE A 32 -12.78 1.49 4.75
C ILE A 32 -13.16 1.06 3.32
N LYS A 33 -14.47 0.96 3.01
CA LYS A 33 -14.93 0.56 1.67
C LYS A 33 -14.55 1.58 0.59
N ARG A 34 -14.64 2.87 0.90
CA ARG A 34 -14.25 3.94 -0.04
C ARG A 34 -12.75 3.93 -0.27
N ALA A 35 -11.96 3.69 0.78
CA ALA A 35 -10.52 3.54 0.66
C ALA A 35 -10.14 2.35 -0.23
N GLU A 36 -10.83 1.21 -0.12
CA GLU A 36 -10.63 0.09 -1.05
C GLU A 36 -10.95 0.46 -2.50
N GLU A 37 -12.14 1.01 -2.76
CA GLU A 37 -12.59 1.37 -4.10
C GLU A 37 -11.60 2.32 -4.79
N GLN A 38 -11.15 3.34 -4.05
CA GLN A 38 -10.21 4.33 -4.57
C GLN A 38 -8.80 3.78 -4.75
N ALA A 39 -8.30 2.94 -3.84
CA ALA A 39 -7.00 2.31 -4.01
C ALA A 39 -6.98 1.40 -5.25
N ARG A 40 -8.06 0.65 -5.51
CA ARG A 40 -8.21 -0.16 -6.74
C ARG A 40 -8.24 0.73 -7.98
N TYR A 41 -8.97 1.84 -7.93
CA TYR A 41 -9.04 2.77 -9.06
C TYR A 41 -7.69 3.45 -9.33
N ALA A 42 -6.94 3.82 -8.30
CA ALA A 42 -5.57 4.32 -8.46
C ALA A 42 -4.67 3.28 -9.14
N LEU A 43 -4.74 2.02 -8.72
CA LEU A 43 -3.98 0.92 -9.34
C LEU A 43 -4.35 0.71 -10.82
N GLU A 44 -5.62 0.84 -11.18
CA GLU A 44 -6.07 0.79 -12.58
C GLU A 44 -5.46 1.91 -13.43
N LEU A 45 -5.43 3.14 -12.90
CA LEU A 45 -4.85 4.30 -13.57
C LEU A 45 -3.32 4.23 -13.70
N LEU A 46 -2.63 3.65 -12.70
CA LEU A 46 -1.18 3.46 -12.70
C LEU A 46 -0.76 2.34 -13.67
N GLY A 47 -1.55 1.27 -13.77
CA GLY A 47 -1.18 0.08 -14.54
C GLY A 47 0.16 -0.52 -14.09
N ASP A 48 0.97 -0.96 -15.05
CA ASP A 48 2.29 -1.57 -14.83
C ASP A 48 3.45 -0.60 -15.13
N ARG A 49 3.23 0.71 -14.95
CA ARG A 49 4.23 1.76 -15.23
C ARG A 49 5.44 1.63 -14.30
N VAL A 50 6.61 1.40 -14.89
CA VAL A 50 7.87 1.17 -14.15
C VAL A 50 8.35 2.43 -13.40
N ASP A 51 8.05 3.61 -13.92
CA ASP A 51 8.35 4.90 -13.28
C ASP A 51 7.42 5.21 -12.09
N GLU A 52 6.33 4.46 -11.93
CA GLU A 52 5.33 4.66 -10.88
C GLU A 52 5.34 3.57 -9.80
N MET A 53 6.38 2.72 -9.76
CA MET A 53 6.45 1.59 -8.82
C MET A 53 6.31 2.03 -7.35
N SER A 54 6.74 3.24 -7.01
CA SER A 54 6.58 3.78 -5.64
C SER A 54 5.10 3.98 -5.32
N GLU A 55 4.35 4.54 -6.26
CA GLU A 55 2.95 4.84 -6.06
C GLU A 55 2.07 3.59 -6.16
N ILE A 56 2.44 2.66 -7.05
CA ILE A 56 1.85 1.31 -7.07
C ILE A 56 2.02 0.63 -5.70
N GLY A 57 3.22 0.69 -5.13
CA GLY A 57 3.50 0.16 -3.80
C GLY A 57 2.61 0.79 -2.72
N ASN A 58 2.46 2.12 -2.74
CA ASN A 58 1.62 2.86 -1.80
C ASN A 58 0.16 2.44 -1.92
N ALA A 59 -0.38 2.43 -3.15
CA ALA A 59 -1.78 2.06 -3.39
C ALA A 59 -2.07 0.61 -3.00
N GLN A 60 -1.13 -0.32 -3.24
CA GLN A 60 -1.23 -1.70 -2.76
C GLN A 60 -1.27 -1.80 -1.23
N LEU A 61 -0.48 -1.00 -0.49
CA LEU A 61 -0.55 -0.97 0.97
C LEU A 61 -1.89 -0.45 1.48
N VAL A 62 -2.44 0.61 0.86
CA VAL A 62 -3.77 1.13 1.22
C VAL A 62 -4.83 0.08 0.96
N LEU A 63 -4.81 -0.56 -0.21
CA LEU A 63 -5.71 -1.65 -0.56
C LEU A 63 -5.63 -2.79 0.46
N GLY A 64 -4.43 -3.28 0.75
CA GLY A 64 -4.23 -4.37 1.70
C GLY A 64 -4.72 -4.05 3.11
N ARG A 65 -4.49 -2.82 3.60
CA ARG A 65 -5.02 -2.37 4.90
C ARG A 65 -6.54 -2.29 4.91
N SER A 66 -7.15 -1.75 3.85
CA SER A 66 -8.61 -1.71 3.73
C SER A 66 -9.24 -3.11 3.67
N LEU A 67 -8.57 -4.08 3.04
CA LEU A 67 -8.99 -5.47 3.01
C LEU A 67 -8.84 -6.16 4.37
N LEU A 68 -7.73 -5.91 5.08
CA LEU A 68 -7.47 -6.42 6.42
C LEU A 68 -8.52 -5.93 7.43
N GLU A 69 -8.88 -4.64 7.39
CA GLU A 69 -9.95 -4.07 8.24
C GLU A 69 -11.32 -4.69 7.95
N GLN A 70 -11.52 -5.23 6.75
CA GLN A 70 -12.72 -5.98 6.36
C GLN A 70 -12.59 -7.49 6.60
N ASP A 71 -11.54 -7.96 7.27
CA ASP A 71 -11.25 -9.37 7.55
C ASP A 71 -11.05 -10.24 6.28
N ARG A 72 -10.74 -9.61 5.14
CA ARG A 72 -10.46 -10.28 3.85
C ARG A 72 -8.97 -10.63 3.76
N LEU A 73 -8.54 -11.53 4.64
CA LEU A 73 -7.12 -11.76 4.95
C LEU A 73 -6.30 -12.23 3.73
N ASP A 74 -6.85 -13.10 2.89
CA ASP A 74 -6.13 -13.65 1.73
C ASP A 74 -5.91 -12.60 0.63
N GLU A 75 -6.90 -11.73 0.41
CA GLU A 75 -6.76 -10.63 -0.54
C GLU A 75 -5.81 -9.56 -0.01
N ALA A 76 -5.82 -9.30 1.30
CA ALA A 76 -4.87 -8.40 1.94
C ALA A 76 -3.43 -8.90 1.77
N ASP A 77 -3.20 -10.21 1.91
CA ASP A 77 -1.89 -10.85 1.68
C ASP A 77 -1.38 -10.60 0.25
N VAL A 78 -2.24 -10.84 -0.74
CA VAL A 78 -1.91 -10.59 -2.16
C VAL A 78 -1.54 -9.13 -2.41
N ALA A 79 -2.30 -8.19 -1.85
CA ALA A 79 -2.02 -6.77 -1.98
C ALA A 79 -0.69 -6.38 -1.30
N PHE A 80 -0.43 -6.85 -0.08
CA PHE A 80 0.83 -6.56 0.61
C PHE A 80 2.05 -7.14 -0.11
N GLN A 81 1.96 -8.35 -0.64
CA GLN A 81 3.04 -8.95 -1.45
C GLN A 81 3.25 -8.20 -2.77
N ALA A 82 2.20 -7.68 -3.40
CA ALA A 82 2.33 -6.81 -4.56
C ALA A 82 3.04 -5.50 -4.20
N GLY A 83 2.68 -4.88 -3.06
CA GLY A 83 3.34 -3.66 -2.57
C GLY A 83 4.83 -3.87 -2.26
N GLU A 84 5.18 -4.96 -1.56
CA GLU A 84 6.56 -5.32 -1.27
C GLU A 84 7.40 -5.49 -2.55
N ARG A 85 6.88 -6.21 -3.56
CA ARG A 85 7.55 -6.38 -4.86
C ARG A 85 7.78 -5.06 -5.59
N ALA A 86 6.85 -4.12 -5.47
CA ALA A 86 7.01 -2.81 -6.06
C ALA A 86 8.14 -2.01 -5.39
N TYR A 87 8.27 -2.11 -4.07
CA TYR A 87 9.34 -1.46 -3.32
C TYR A 87 10.71 -2.12 -3.45
N ASP A 88 10.78 -3.43 -3.66
CA ASP A 88 12.04 -4.14 -3.94
C ASP A 88 12.73 -3.55 -5.18
N GLN A 89 11.96 -3.14 -6.20
CA GLN A 89 12.52 -2.50 -7.40
C GLN A 89 13.11 -1.12 -7.15
N LEU A 90 12.74 -0.46 -6.05
CA LEU A 90 13.21 0.88 -5.68
C LEU A 90 14.38 0.87 -4.69
N SER A 91 14.79 -0.31 -4.20
CA SER A 91 15.84 -0.46 -3.19
C SER A 91 15.64 0.41 -1.93
N SER A 92 14.39 0.67 -1.54
CA SER A 92 14.07 1.59 -0.44
C SER A 92 13.73 0.86 0.86
N GLY A 93 14.61 0.97 1.86
CA GLY A 93 14.43 0.33 3.17
C GLY A 93 13.17 0.80 3.91
N SER A 94 12.83 2.09 3.85
CA SER A 94 11.65 2.64 4.54
C SER A 94 10.32 2.16 3.94
N HIS A 95 10.25 2.00 2.62
CA HIS A 95 9.06 1.47 1.97
C HIS A 95 8.87 -0.03 2.26
N ARG A 96 9.96 -0.81 2.20
CA ARG A 96 9.94 -2.24 2.58
C ARG A 96 9.52 -2.43 4.03
N ALA A 97 10.01 -1.60 4.94
CA ALA A 97 9.59 -1.64 6.33
C ALA A 97 8.08 -1.44 6.50
N SER A 98 7.48 -0.52 5.73
CA SER A 98 6.03 -0.28 5.78
C SER A 98 5.22 -1.50 5.31
N ALA A 99 5.70 -2.23 4.30
CA ALA A 99 5.09 -3.48 3.84
C ALA A 99 5.22 -4.60 4.88
N TRP A 100 6.39 -4.76 5.49
CA TRP A 100 6.59 -5.78 6.54
C TRP A 100 5.76 -5.51 7.80
N VAL A 101 5.57 -4.24 8.20
CA VAL A 101 4.61 -3.91 9.27
C VAL A 101 3.22 -4.39 8.90
N ALA A 102 2.73 -4.09 7.69
CA ALA A 102 1.40 -4.49 7.27
C ALA A 102 1.21 -6.02 7.18
N GLN A 103 2.23 -6.74 6.69
CA GLN A 103 2.23 -8.21 6.70
C GLN A 103 2.31 -8.77 8.14
N GLY A 104 3.00 -8.08 9.05
CA GLY A 104 3.02 -8.42 10.47
C GLY A 104 1.64 -8.28 11.11
N ASP A 105 0.93 -7.19 10.79
CA ASP A 105 -0.46 -6.96 11.24
C ASP A 105 -1.40 -8.08 10.73
N LEU A 106 -1.24 -8.47 9.47
CA LEU A 106 -1.96 -9.61 8.87
C LEU A 106 -1.63 -10.94 9.58
N ALA A 107 -0.36 -11.21 9.85
CA ALA A 107 0.06 -12.43 10.54
C ALA A 107 -0.52 -12.49 11.96
N ALA A 108 -0.51 -11.36 12.70
CA ALA A 108 -1.14 -11.26 14.00
C ALA A 108 -2.65 -11.48 13.92
N ARG A 109 -3.33 -10.93 12.90
CA ARG A 109 -4.77 -11.15 12.66
C ARG A 109 -5.10 -12.62 12.38
N ARG A 110 -4.18 -13.36 11.76
CA ARG A 110 -4.27 -14.83 11.55
C ARG A 110 -3.88 -15.65 12.79
N GLY A 111 -3.43 -15.02 13.87
CA GLY A 111 -2.95 -15.69 15.09
C GLY A 111 -1.53 -16.26 14.99
N ASP A 112 -0.74 -15.85 13.99
CA ASP A 112 0.66 -16.24 13.84
C ASP A 112 1.61 -15.19 14.46
N ASP A 113 1.60 -15.15 15.80
CA ASP A 113 2.39 -14.20 16.59
C ASP A 113 3.90 -14.32 16.31
N ARG A 114 4.38 -15.54 16.00
CA ARG A 114 5.80 -15.78 15.71
C ARG A 114 6.21 -15.10 14.42
N ASN A 115 5.41 -15.26 13.36
CA ASN A 115 5.69 -14.62 12.09
C ASN A 115 5.49 -13.10 12.17
N ALA A 116 4.46 -12.63 12.88
CA ALA A 116 4.25 -11.21 13.14
C ALA A 116 5.49 -10.56 13.79
N ALA A 117 5.99 -11.15 14.89
CA ALA A 117 7.17 -10.66 15.59
C ALA A 117 8.44 -10.67 14.70
N ARG A 118 8.57 -11.65 13.80
CA ARG A 118 9.69 -11.69 12.84
C ARG A 118 9.60 -10.52 11.84
N LEU A 119 8.42 -10.29 11.27
CA LEU A 119 8.19 -9.23 10.29
C LEU A 119 8.38 -7.83 10.91
N TYR A 120 7.88 -7.61 12.12
CA TYR A 120 8.10 -6.35 12.83
C TYR A 120 9.58 -6.07 13.12
N ARG A 121 10.37 -7.09 13.47
CA ARG A 121 11.83 -6.92 13.62
C ARG A 121 12.49 -6.55 12.29
N GLN A 122 12.13 -7.25 11.22
CA GLN A 122 12.66 -6.96 9.88
C GLN A 122 12.36 -5.52 9.43
N ALA A 123 11.16 -5.00 9.75
CA ALA A 123 10.81 -3.60 9.52
C ALA A 123 11.67 -2.64 10.36
N ALA A 124 11.87 -2.94 11.64
CA ALA A 124 12.68 -2.11 12.53
C ALA A 124 14.13 -2.03 12.06
N ASP A 125 14.72 -3.16 11.67
CA ASP A 125 16.11 -3.24 11.18
C ASP A 125 16.30 -2.39 9.91
N ALA A 126 15.41 -2.51 8.93
CA ALA A 126 15.51 -1.72 7.71
C ALA A 126 15.32 -0.20 7.91
N LEU A 127 14.58 0.22 8.94
CA LEU A 127 14.48 1.65 9.29
C LEU A 127 15.72 2.18 10.00
N GLN A 128 16.47 1.31 10.68
CA GLN A 128 17.75 1.68 11.31
C GLN A 128 18.85 1.86 10.27
N ASP A 129 18.90 1.00 9.24
CA ASP A 129 19.90 1.05 8.18
C ASP A 129 19.81 2.28 7.27
N VAL A 130 18.63 2.94 7.20
CA VAL A 130 18.44 4.18 6.42
C VAL A 130 19.01 5.42 7.13
N ARG A 131 19.35 5.31 8.42
CA ARG A 131 19.90 6.43 9.22
C ARG A 131 21.43 6.46 9.16
N PHE A 132 22.02 6.67 7.98
CA PHE A 132 23.45 6.96 7.84
C PHE A 132 23.73 8.01 6.77
#